data_AF-A0A934N996-F1
#
_entry.id   AF-A0A934N996-F1
#
_cell.length_a   1.000
_cell.length_b   1.000
_cell.length_c   1.000
_cell.angle_alpha   90.00
_cell.angle_beta   90.00
_cell.angle_gamma   90.00
#
_symmetry.space_group_name_H-M   'P 1'
#
loop_
_entity.id
_entity.type
_entity.pdbx_description
1 polymer ?
#
loop_
_entity_poly.entity_id
_entity_poly.type
_entity_poly.pdbx_seq_one_letter_code
_entity_poly.pdbx_strand_id
1 'polypeptide(L)'
;MSSIASSLLLLVALGAPTVFANIGLRHGWARVVAYVWVGILAAGTVLLGLSVLVILALSATQPNALNAHVPLPVFVGATMILTLGVPVSMTAVFAAPLRLRLARHLPLDPGNPVHLVALALLAISFASALLQQVLLTAIPAFANQVFASANYTSLDIAVGEAPFVVIGFLGVGLFVRRDLGQSMRRLGLVRPTWGQLALGLAAAGALYLASDGLERLGMWLTPGLSRQLAQNTQGLFGHLTDPVSALIVGLAAGIGEEILFRGALQPRLGIVSTAVLFGVVHLNYGVSFSLLSVVMVAVVLSVLRRYANTSTTIVTHATLDVIALGVSGWVVYPLTISMTIVLGGLAALAMRRGGAEPGGPVSATTPLDVPSRS
;
A
#
# COMPACT_ATOMS: atom_id res chain seq x y z
N MET A 1 16.86 -13.87 5.40
CA MET A 1 15.72 -14.26 6.26
C MET A 1 14.65 -14.86 5.38
N SER A 2 13.94 -15.89 5.82
CA SER A 2 12.82 -16.44 5.03
C SER A 2 11.64 -15.46 4.97
N SER A 3 10.81 -15.57 3.93
CA SER A 3 9.55 -14.81 3.75
C SER A 3 8.62 -14.93 4.97
N ILE A 4 8.62 -16.10 5.62
CA ILE A 4 7.86 -16.35 6.86
C ILE A 4 8.43 -15.51 8.01
N ALA A 5 9.75 -15.48 8.20
CA ALA A 5 10.37 -14.75 9.31
C ALA A 5 10.15 -13.24 9.18
N SER A 6 10.26 -12.68 7.97
CA SER A 6 9.96 -11.26 7.71
C SER A 6 8.48 -10.95 7.95
N SER A 7 7.57 -11.84 7.52
CA SER A 7 6.13 -11.67 7.72
C SER A 7 5.74 -11.69 9.21
N LEU A 8 6.31 -12.61 9.99
CA LEU A 8 6.11 -12.67 11.44
C LEU A 8 6.64 -11.41 12.13
N LEU A 9 7.82 -10.93 11.72
CA LEU A 9 8.39 -9.69 12.25
C LEU A 9 7.46 -8.50 11.96
N LEU A 10 6.92 -8.41 10.74
CA LEU A 10 6.00 -7.34 10.35
C LEU A 10 4.69 -7.41 11.16
N LEU A 11 4.16 -8.60 11.39
CA LEU A 11 2.98 -8.83 12.23
C LEU A 11 3.22 -8.42 13.69
N VAL A 12 4.38 -8.72 14.25
CA VAL A 12 4.73 -8.30 15.61
C VAL A 12 4.92 -6.78 15.65
N ALA A 13 5.69 -6.22 14.71
CA ALA A 13 5.98 -4.80 14.67
C ALA A 13 4.71 -3.95 14.50
N LEU A 14 3.82 -4.29 13.57
CA LEU A 14 2.65 -3.48 13.24
C LEU A 14 1.35 -3.98 13.88
N GLY A 15 1.19 -5.30 14.00
CA GLY A 15 -0.02 -5.92 14.53
C GLY A 15 -0.16 -5.77 16.05
N ALA A 16 0.92 -5.98 16.81
CA ALA A 16 0.88 -5.86 18.28
C ALA A 16 0.42 -4.46 18.75
N PRO A 17 1.03 -3.33 18.31
CA PRO A 17 0.56 -2.00 18.72
C PRO A 17 -0.87 -1.72 18.23
N THR A 18 -1.27 -2.28 17.08
CA THR A 18 -2.66 -2.17 16.59
C THR A 18 -3.65 -2.87 17.52
N VAL A 19 -3.34 -4.05 18.04
CA VAL A 19 -4.16 -4.77 19.03
C VAL A 19 -4.22 -3.98 20.34
N PHE A 20 -3.09 -3.55 20.86
CA PHE A 20 -3.04 -2.75 22.09
C PHE A 20 -3.80 -1.42 21.96
N ALA A 21 -3.76 -0.78 20.79
CA ALA A 21 -4.55 0.42 20.52
C ALA A 21 -6.06 0.15 20.56
N ASN A 22 -6.50 -1.00 20.05
CA ASN A 22 -7.90 -1.43 20.12
C ASN A 22 -8.35 -1.69 21.57
N ILE A 23 -7.54 -2.40 22.36
CA ILE A 23 -7.80 -2.62 23.81
C ILE A 23 -7.76 -1.28 24.56
N GLY A 24 -6.89 -0.37 24.11
CA GLY A 24 -6.67 0.98 24.60
C GLY A 24 -7.90 1.89 24.55
N LEU A 25 -8.94 1.52 23.80
CA LEU A 25 -10.23 2.20 23.84
C LEU A 25 -10.95 2.06 25.19
N ARG A 26 -10.72 0.94 25.89
CA ARG A 26 -11.34 0.66 27.21
C ARG A 26 -10.33 0.75 28.35
N HIS A 27 -9.05 0.48 28.09
CA HIS A 27 -8.04 0.37 29.13
C HIS A 27 -6.87 1.33 28.90
N GLY A 28 -6.67 2.27 29.82
CA GLY A 28 -5.63 3.30 29.70
C GLY A 28 -4.20 2.75 29.57
N TRP A 29 -3.87 1.65 30.25
CA TRP A 29 -2.54 1.03 30.20
C TRP A 29 -2.20 0.49 28.81
N ALA A 30 -3.15 -0.13 28.12
CA ALA A 30 -2.92 -0.73 26.80
C ALA A 30 -2.63 0.35 25.75
N ARG A 31 -3.26 1.52 25.89
CA ARG A 31 -2.95 2.70 25.08
C ARG A 31 -1.50 3.18 25.29
N VAL A 32 -1.03 3.21 26.54
CA VAL A 32 0.38 3.56 26.83
C VAL A 32 1.33 2.55 26.19
N VAL A 33 1.05 1.24 26.32
CA VAL A 33 1.86 0.19 25.67
C VAL A 33 1.92 0.39 24.16
N ALA A 34 0.78 0.66 23.50
CA ALA A 34 0.74 0.90 22.07
C ALA A 34 1.60 2.11 21.66
N TYR A 35 1.55 3.20 22.43
CA TYR A 35 2.32 4.43 22.16
C TYR A 35 3.82 4.23 22.38
N VAL A 36 4.22 3.55 23.47
CA VAL A 36 5.62 3.20 23.72
C VAL A 36 6.16 2.32 22.58
N TRP A 37 5.36 1.34 22.14
CA TRP A 37 5.75 0.44 21.06
C TRP A 37 6.01 1.19 19.74
N VAL A 38 5.09 2.04 19.29
CA VAL A 38 5.32 2.85 18.08
C VAL A 38 6.47 3.84 18.26
N GLY A 39 6.70 4.34 19.48
CA GLY A 39 7.87 5.16 19.82
C GLY A 39 9.19 4.39 19.65
N ILE A 40 9.26 3.14 20.09
CA ILE A 40 10.42 2.26 19.90
C ILE A 40 10.66 2.01 18.41
N LEU A 41 9.61 1.72 17.64
CA LEU A 41 9.73 1.53 16.19
C LEU A 41 10.23 2.80 15.49
N ALA A 42 9.67 3.97 15.85
CA ALA A 42 10.11 5.25 15.33
C ALA A 42 11.59 5.53 15.64
N ALA A 43 12.02 5.29 16.89
CA ALA A 43 13.41 5.41 17.28
C ALA A 43 14.32 4.45 16.50
N GLY A 44 13.88 3.19 16.30
CA GLY A 44 14.59 2.20 15.48
C GLY A 44 14.77 2.66 14.03
N THR A 45 13.73 3.22 13.39
CA THR A 45 13.81 3.77 12.04
C THR A 45 14.78 4.95 11.95
N VAL A 46 14.77 5.84 12.95
CA VAL A 46 15.73 6.96 13.03
C VAL A 46 17.17 6.44 13.18
N LEU A 47 17.39 5.46 14.06
CA LEU A 47 18.71 4.84 14.25
C LEU A 47 19.20 4.13 12.98
N LEU A 48 18.31 3.49 12.24
CA LEU A 48 18.64 2.89 10.93
C LEU A 48 19.02 3.96 9.90
N GLY A 49 18.29 5.08 9.86
CA GLY A 49 18.68 6.23 9.01
C GLY A 49 20.05 6.79 9.39
N LEU A 50 20.33 6.92 10.69
CA LEU A 50 21.63 7.37 11.20
C LEU A 50 22.76 6.37 10.94
N SER A 51 22.50 5.06 10.97
CA SER A 51 23.54 4.06 10.69
C SER A 51 23.93 4.06 9.21
N VAL A 52 22.96 4.18 8.31
CA VAL A 52 23.21 4.38 6.87
C VAL A 52 24.08 5.60 6.63
N LEU A 53 23.77 6.71 7.31
CA LEU A 53 24.56 7.93 7.27
C LEU A 53 26.02 7.72 7.69
N VAL A 54 26.24 7.05 8.82
CA VAL A 54 27.57 6.75 9.33
C VAL A 54 28.34 5.87 8.35
N ILE A 55 27.72 4.80 7.85
CA ILE A 55 28.33 3.90 6.85
C ILE A 55 28.74 4.68 5.60
N LEU A 56 27.87 5.54 5.09
CA LEU A 56 28.14 6.34 3.90
C LEU A 56 29.24 7.39 4.15
N ALA A 57 29.22 8.08 5.30
CA ALA A 57 30.26 9.04 5.67
C ALA A 57 31.64 8.37 5.82
N LEU A 58 31.69 7.17 6.44
CA LEU A 58 32.91 6.37 6.53
C LEU A 58 33.38 5.86 5.17
N SER A 59 32.45 5.61 4.24
CA SER A 59 32.80 5.20 2.87
C SER A 59 33.42 6.34 2.05
N ALA A 60 33.11 7.61 2.36
CA ALA A 60 33.55 8.79 1.62
C ALA A 60 35.06 8.95 1.52
N THR A 61 35.79 8.37 2.46
CA THR A 61 37.26 8.45 2.54
C THR A 61 37.96 7.29 1.83
N GLN A 62 37.20 6.34 1.26
CA GLN A 62 37.73 5.16 0.58
C GLN A 62 37.99 5.44 -0.91
N PRO A 63 39.03 4.86 -1.54
CA PRO A 63 39.31 5.05 -2.98
C PRO A 63 38.17 4.59 -3.90
N ASN A 64 37.36 3.63 -3.45
CA ASN A 64 36.13 3.16 -4.11
C ASN A 64 34.91 3.54 -3.27
N ALA A 65 34.81 4.83 -2.91
CA ALA A 65 33.76 5.30 -2.03
C ALA A 65 32.38 5.01 -2.61
N LEU A 66 31.52 4.35 -1.83
CA LEU A 66 30.14 4.01 -2.22
C LEU A 66 29.33 5.26 -2.61
N ASN A 67 29.73 6.43 -2.12
CA ASN A 67 29.12 7.72 -2.38
C ASN A 67 29.70 8.48 -3.59
N ALA A 68 30.75 7.98 -4.27
CA ALA A 68 31.38 8.67 -5.41
C ALA A 68 30.40 8.91 -6.58
N HIS A 69 29.24 8.23 -6.57
CA HIS A 69 28.21 8.30 -7.59
C HIS A 69 26.88 8.90 -7.07
N VAL A 70 26.83 9.41 -5.84
CA VAL A 70 25.61 9.96 -5.23
C VAL A 70 25.73 11.49 -5.13
N PRO A 71 24.82 12.25 -5.77
CA PRO A 71 24.80 13.69 -5.59
C PRO A 71 24.60 14.06 -4.11
N LEU A 72 25.48 14.89 -3.55
CA LEU A 72 25.42 15.36 -2.17
C LEU A 72 24.02 15.91 -1.75
N PRO A 73 23.26 16.62 -2.61
CA PRO A 73 21.91 17.06 -2.25
C PRO A 73 20.92 15.91 -2.02
N VAL A 74 21.01 14.83 -2.81
CA VAL A 74 20.17 13.62 -2.64
C VAL A 74 20.49 12.95 -1.30
N PHE A 75 21.78 12.91 -0.96
CA PHE A 75 22.27 12.38 0.31
C PHE A 75 21.75 13.19 1.51
N VAL A 76 21.88 14.51 1.49
CA VAL A 76 21.37 15.39 2.57
C VAL A 76 19.85 15.31 2.68
N GLY A 77 19.13 15.31 1.56
CA GLY A 77 17.67 15.22 1.55
C GLY A 77 17.15 13.93 2.16
N ALA A 78 17.68 12.78 1.73
CA ALA A 78 17.31 11.48 2.28
C ALA A 78 17.57 11.39 3.78
N THR A 79 18.76 11.81 4.18
CA THR A 79 19.19 11.88 5.58
C THR A 79 18.24 12.68 6.44
N MET A 80 17.90 13.90 6.01
CA MET A 80 17.00 14.78 6.74
C MET A 80 15.62 14.13 6.87
N ILE A 81 15.11 13.46 5.84
CA ILE A 81 13.80 12.83 5.92
C ILE A 81 13.79 11.65 6.90
N LEU A 82 14.88 10.90 7.01
CA LEU A 82 14.95 9.76 7.92
C LEU A 82 15.23 10.13 9.36
N THR A 83 16.03 11.18 9.57
CA THR A 83 16.41 11.64 10.91
C THR A 83 15.40 12.61 11.49
N LEU A 84 14.78 13.46 10.67
CA LEU A 84 13.83 14.49 11.10
C LEU A 84 12.40 14.17 10.69
N GLY A 85 12.17 13.52 9.55
CA GLY A 85 10.81 13.25 9.06
C GLY A 85 10.01 12.34 9.99
N VAL A 86 10.63 11.28 10.55
CA VAL A 86 9.95 10.43 11.56
C VAL A 86 9.65 11.21 12.84
N PRO A 87 10.61 11.88 13.51
CA PRO A 87 10.31 12.69 14.70
C PRO A 87 9.27 13.78 14.46
N VAL A 88 9.38 14.55 13.36
CA VAL A 88 8.43 15.60 13.01
C VAL A 88 7.03 15.03 12.81
N SER A 89 6.92 13.89 12.11
CA SER A 89 5.63 13.21 11.92
C SER A 89 5.06 12.69 13.23
N MET A 90 5.89 12.09 14.11
CA MET A 90 5.45 11.66 15.43
C MET A 90 4.97 12.84 16.27
N THR A 91 5.71 13.96 16.29
CA THR A 91 5.27 15.19 16.95
C THR A 91 3.94 15.66 16.38
N ALA A 92 3.75 15.62 15.06
CA ALA A 92 2.47 16.01 14.45
C ALA A 92 1.30 15.10 14.84
N VAL A 93 1.53 13.79 14.96
CA VAL A 93 0.50 12.80 15.35
C VAL A 93 0.11 12.96 16.82
N PHE A 94 1.07 13.21 17.71
CA PHE A 94 0.83 13.25 19.16
C PHE A 94 0.60 14.67 19.72
N ALA A 95 0.96 15.73 18.99
CA ALA A 95 0.66 17.11 19.40
C ALA A 95 -0.82 17.45 19.15
N ALA A 96 -1.55 17.77 20.23
CA ALA A 96 -2.98 18.06 20.16
C ALA A 96 -3.37 19.12 19.10
N PRO A 97 -2.66 20.27 18.95
CA PRO A 97 -3.03 21.27 17.95
C PRO A 97 -2.93 20.77 16.51
N LEU A 98 -1.91 19.98 16.20
CA LEU A 98 -1.66 19.45 14.85
C LEU A 98 -2.64 18.33 14.52
N ARG A 99 -2.88 17.43 15.48
CA ARG A 99 -3.87 16.36 15.37
C ARG A 99 -5.29 16.88 15.11
N LEU A 100 -5.69 17.96 15.79
CA LEU A 100 -6.98 18.60 15.57
C LEU A 100 -7.09 19.25 14.19
N ARG A 101 -5.97 19.76 13.63
CA ARG A 101 -5.95 20.27 12.24
C ARG A 101 -6.08 19.14 11.23
N LEU A 102 -5.37 18.02 11.41
CA LEU A 102 -5.47 16.85 10.53
C LEU A 102 -6.90 16.29 10.49
N ALA A 103 -7.58 16.23 11.65
CA ALA A 103 -8.96 15.78 11.75
C ALA A 103 -9.99 16.67 11.01
N ARG A 104 -9.62 17.90 10.60
CA ARG A 104 -10.50 18.74 9.76
C ARG A 104 -10.52 18.30 8.30
N HIS A 105 -9.47 17.64 7.84
CA HIS A 105 -9.31 17.25 6.44
C HIS A 105 -9.41 15.74 6.23
N LEU A 106 -9.20 14.95 7.28
CA LEU A 106 -9.27 13.49 7.25
C LEU A 106 -10.44 13.00 8.11
N PRO A 107 -11.16 11.94 7.68
CA PRO A 107 -12.25 11.34 8.45
C PRO A 107 -11.73 10.47 9.61
N LEU A 108 -10.87 11.06 10.45
CA LEU A 108 -10.29 10.43 11.63
C LEU A 108 -10.75 11.10 12.90
N ASP A 109 -10.98 10.28 13.92
CA ASP A 109 -11.17 10.73 15.30
C ASP A 109 -9.81 11.00 15.97
N PRO A 110 -9.50 12.26 16.35
CA PRO A 110 -8.24 12.64 16.99
C PRO A 110 -8.10 12.10 18.42
N GLY A 111 -9.18 11.70 19.08
CA GLY A 111 -9.13 11.08 20.41
C GLY A 111 -8.90 9.57 20.38
N ASN A 112 -9.04 8.93 19.21
CA ASN A 112 -9.04 7.48 19.10
C ASN A 112 -7.61 6.92 19.01
N PRO A 113 -7.15 6.12 19.99
CA PRO A 113 -5.80 5.55 20.00
C PRO A 113 -5.48 4.70 18.76
N VAL A 114 -6.47 4.03 18.17
CA VAL A 114 -6.29 3.21 16.96
C VAL A 114 -5.91 4.09 15.77
N HIS A 115 -6.54 5.25 15.61
CA HIS A 115 -6.22 6.16 14.53
C HIS A 115 -4.83 6.77 14.70
N LEU A 116 -4.43 7.09 15.92
CA LEU A 116 -3.11 7.66 16.20
C LEU A 116 -1.99 6.64 15.96
N VAL A 117 -2.18 5.40 16.41
CA VAL A 117 -1.24 4.32 16.13
C VAL A 117 -1.18 4.06 14.62
N ALA A 118 -2.31 4.03 13.91
CA ALA A 118 -2.31 3.87 12.46
C ALA A 118 -1.54 5.00 11.76
N LEU A 119 -1.76 6.27 12.12
CA LEU A 119 -1.01 7.41 11.57
C LEU A 119 0.49 7.32 11.88
N ALA A 120 0.85 6.91 13.10
CA ALA A 120 2.24 6.75 13.49
C ALA A 120 2.93 5.64 12.67
N LEU A 121 2.29 4.48 12.55
CA LEU A 121 2.79 3.37 11.74
C LEU A 121 2.91 3.78 10.26
N LEU A 122 1.94 4.51 9.71
CA LEU A 122 2.02 5.02 8.34
C LEU A 122 3.20 5.97 8.13
N ALA A 123 3.47 6.88 9.08
CA ALA A 123 4.63 7.75 9.00
C ALA A 123 5.96 6.96 9.08
N ILE A 124 6.02 5.93 9.92
CA ILE A 124 7.18 5.03 10.02
C ILE A 124 7.39 4.24 8.72
N SER A 125 6.31 3.68 8.16
CA SER A 125 6.34 2.95 6.88
C SER A 125 6.70 3.87 5.73
N PHE A 126 6.17 5.10 5.68
CA PHE A 126 6.52 6.10 4.69
C PHE A 126 8.02 6.42 4.72
N ALA A 127 8.57 6.69 5.89
CA ALA A 127 9.99 6.99 6.04
C ALA A 127 10.86 5.78 5.64
N SER A 128 10.46 4.58 6.04
CA SER A 128 11.15 3.34 5.67
C SER A 128 11.15 3.11 4.15
N ALA A 129 10.01 3.32 3.47
CA ALA A 129 9.91 3.20 2.02
C ALA A 129 10.80 4.23 1.30
N LEU A 130 10.87 5.45 1.82
CA LEU A 130 11.76 6.46 1.27
C LEU A 130 13.25 6.11 1.48
N LEU A 131 13.62 5.59 2.65
CA LEU A 131 14.99 5.10 2.89
C LEU A 131 15.36 4.04 1.86
N GLN A 132 14.48 3.05 1.68
CA GLN A 132 14.71 1.98 0.73
C GLN A 132 14.91 2.54 -0.69
N GLN A 133 14.08 3.50 -1.11
CA GLN A 133 14.23 4.12 -2.42
C GLN A 133 15.54 4.89 -2.57
N VAL A 134 15.96 5.61 -1.53
CA VAL A 134 17.26 6.30 -1.53
C VAL A 134 18.38 5.28 -1.65
N LEU A 135 18.36 4.19 -0.88
CA LEU A 135 19.41 3.17 -0.95
C LEU A 135 19.50 2.54 -2.34
N LEU A 136 18.36 2.21 -2.96
CA LEU A 136 18.31 1.63 -4.30
C LEU A 136 18.80 2.61 -5.39
N THR A 137 18.55 3.91 -5.23
CA THR A 137 18.98 4.91 -6.21
C THR A 137 20.42 5.39 -6.00
N ALA A 138 20.83 5.53 -4.75
CA ALA A 138 22.14 6.04 -4.38
C ALA A 138 23.23 4.97 -4.48
N ILE A 139 22.92 3.69 -4.31
CA ILE A 139 23.93 2.63 -4.27
C ILE A 139 23.61 1.60 -5.36
N PRO A 140 24.06 1.82 -6.62
CA PRO A 140 23.80 0.91 -7.72
C PRO A 140 24.25 -0.53 -7.45
N ALA A 141 25.38 -0.71 -6.75
CA ALA A 141 25.86 -2.03 -6.34
C ALA A 141 24.88 -2.75 -5.39
N PHE A 142 24.27 -2.00 -4.46
CA PHE A 142 23.24 -2.53 -3.55
C PHE A 142 21.98 -2.88 -4.32
N ALA A 143 21.50 -2.00 -5.21
CA ALA A 143 20.35 -2.30 -6.06
C ALA A 143 20.58 -3.55 -6.91
N ASN A 144 21.71 -3.65 -7.59
CA ASN A 144 22.09 -4.82 -8.39
C ASN A 144 22.14 -6.08 -7.53
N GLN A 145 22.74 -6.00 -6.33
CA GLN A 145 22.77 -7.13 -5.41
C GLN A 145 21.38 -7.54 -4.95
N VAL A 146 20.52 -6.60 -4.57
CA VAL A 146 19.14 -6.85 -4.12
C VAL A 146 18.33 -7.50 -5.24
N PHE A 147 18.32 -6.93 -6.43
CA PHE A 147 17.54 -7.45 -7.55
C PHE A 147 18.12 -8.76 -8.12
N ALA A 148 19.44 -8.93 -8.17
CA ALA A 148 20.05 -10.17 -8.65
C ALA A 148 19.96 -11.33 -7.65
N SER A 149 19.83 -11.04 -6.36
CA SER A 149 19.64 -12.07 -5.32
C SER A 149 18.17 -12.34 -4.98
N ALA A 150 17.25 -11.56 -5.54
CA ALA A 150 15.81 -11.74 -5.36
C ALA A 150 15.33 -12.97 -6.15
N ASN A 151 15.28 -14.11 -5.47
CA ASN A 151 14.69 -15.35 -6.00
C ASN A 151 13.40 -15.69 -5.24
N TYR A 152 12.43 -14.78 -5.28
CA TYR A 152 11.14 -14.98 -4.60
C TYR A 152 10.25 -15.91 -5.42
N THR A 153 9.75 -16.98 -4.82
CA THR A 153 8.68 -17.77 -5.44
C THR A 153 7.35 -17.02 -5.37
N SER A 154 6.37 -17.42 -6.18
CA SER A 154 4.99 -16.88 -6.07
C SER A 154 4.40 -17.09 -4.68
N LEU A 155 4.77 -18.17 -3.98
CA LEU A 155 4.40 -18.42 -2.58
C LEU A 155 5.10 -17.47 -1.61
N ASP A 156 6.36 -17.11 -1.83
CA ASP A 156 7.06 -16.14 -0.97
C ASP A 156 6.40 -14.77 -1.01
N ILE A 157 5.97 -14.35 -2.21
CA ILE A 157 5.20 -13.12 -2.38
C ILE A 157 3.85 -13.25 -1.67
N ALA A 158 3.13 -14.37 -1.88
CA ALA A 158 1.84 -14.58 -1.24
C ALA A 158 1.92 -14.58 0.30
N VAL A 159 2.97 -15.16 0.87
CA VAL A 159 3.25 -15.11 2.32
C VAL A 159 3.57 -13.68 2.76
N GLY A 160 4.32 -12.93 1.94
CA GLY A 160 4.63 -11.52 2.17
C GLY A 160 3.41 -10.59 2.23
N GLU A 161 2.31 -10.95 1.56
CA GLU A 161 1.04 -10.20 1.58
C GLU A 161 0.14 -10.52 2.78
N ALA A 162 0.33 -11.68 3.43
CA ALA A 162 -0.49 -12.11 4.55
C ALA A 162 -0.53 -11.11 5.73
N PRO A 163 0.57 -10.41 6.09
CA PRO A 163 0.54 -9.35 7.09
C PRO A 163 -0.46 -8.24 6.78
N PHE A 164 -0.67 -7.84 5.53
CA PHE A 164 -1.63 -6.79 5.19
C PHE A 164 -3.06 -7.21 5.47
N VAL A 165 -3.40 -8.47 5.17
CA VAL A 165 -4.69 -9.07 5.54
C VAL A 165 -4.88 -9.00 7.04
N VAL A 166 -3.94 -9.56 7.80
CA VAL A 166 -4.05 -9.65 9.26
C VAL A 166 -4.11 -8.26 9.89
N ILE A 167 -3.22 -7.35 9.52
CA ILE A 167 -3.19 -5.97 10.04
C ILE A 167 -4.48 -5.23 9.69
N GLY A 168 -5.05 -5.42 8.49
CA GLY A 168 -6.34 -4.85 8.12
C GLY A 168 -7.47 -5.30 9.05
N PHE A 169 -7.54 -6.60 9.35
CA PHE A 169 -8.52 -7.15 10.30
C PHE A 169 -8.29 -6.68 11.75
N LEU A 170 -7.04 -6.68 12.21
CA LEU A 170 -6.69 -6.16 13.55
C LEU A 170 -6.99 -4.66 13.67
N GLY A 171 -6.77 -3.89 12.61
CA GLY A 171 -7.07 -2.46 12.55
C GLY A 171 -8.54 -2.14 12.74
N VAL A 172 -9.45 -2.96 12.18
CA VAL A 172 -10.90 -2.82 12.42
C VAL A 172 -11.34 -3.42 13.77
N GLY A 173 -10.47 -4.18 14.43
CA GLY A 173 -10.62 -4.66 15.80
C GLY A 173 -11.17 -6.09 15.92
N LEU A 174 -10.83 -6.96 14.95
CA LEU A 174 -11.14 -8.39 15.00
C LEU A 174 -10.71 -9.00 16.35
N PHE A 175 -11.62 -9.74 16.97
CA PHE A 175 -11.48 -10.41 18.27
C PHE A 175 -11.19 -9.53 19.49
N VAL A 176 -11.11 -8.20 19.33
CA VAL A 176 -11.03 -7.26 20.46
C VAL A 176 -12.38 -6.58 20.70
N ARG A 177 -13.00 -6.09 19.63
CA ARG A 177 -14.27 -5.35 19.68
C ARG A 177 -15.29 -5.80 18.63
N ARG A 178 -14.86 -6.61 17.65
CA ARG A 178 -15.71 -7.13 16.56
C ARG A 178 -15.44 -8.61 16.33
N ASP A 179 -16.49 -9.37 16.03
CA ASP A 179 -16.36 -10.72 15.49
C ASP A 179 -15.91 -10.70 14.01
N LEU A 180 -15.69 -11.88 13.42
CA LEU A 180 -15.25 -12.01 12.03
C LEU A 180 -16.26 -11.42 11.03
N GLY A 181 -17.55 -11.70 11.20
CA GLY A 181 -18.59 -11.21 10.30
C GLY A 181 -18.75 -9.69 10.35
N GLN A 182 -18.68 -9.11 11.55
CA GLN A 182 -18.67 -7.66 11.75
C GLN A 182 -17.42 -7.01 11.15
N SER A 183 -16.26 -7.68 11.25
CA SER A 183 -14.99 -7.19 10.68
C SER A 183 -15.02 -7.22 9.15
N MET A 184 -15.52 -8.31 8.55
CA MET A 184 -15.72 -8.40 7.10
C MET A 184 -16.66 -7.29 6.58
N ARG A 185 -17.80 -7.07 7.25
CA ARG A 185 -18.72 -5.96 6.90
C ARG A 185 -18.04 -4.60 7.02
N ARG A 186 -17.27 -4.36 8.09
CA ARG A 186 -16.54 -3.10 8.29
C ARG A 186 -15.44 -2.87 7.24
N LEU A 187 -14.79 -3.94 6.78
CA LEU A 187 -13.82 -3.90 5.70
C LEU A 187 -14.47 -3.76 4.33
N GLY A 188 -15.78 -3.96 4.20
CA GLY A 188 -16.47 -3.96 2.90
C GLY A 188 -16.21 -5.22 2.09
N LEU A 189 -15.94 -6.35 2.76
CA LEU A 189 -15.82 -7.67 2.15
C LEU A 189 -17.22 -8.29 2.05
N VAL A 190 -17.77 -8.30 0.83
CA VAL A 190 -19.12 -8.80 0.51
C VAL A 190 -19.06 -9.72 -0.69
N ARG A 191 -20.14 -10.47 -0.95
CA ARG A 191 -20.26 -11.19 -2.23
C ARG A 191 -20.61 -10.17 -3.32
N PRO A 192 -19.72 -9.91 -4.29
CA PRO A 192 -20.01 -8.93 -5.33
C PRO A 192 -21.15 -9.43 -6.22
N THR A 193 -21.99 -8.51 -6.69
CA THR A 193 -23.00 -8.84 -7.71
C THR A 193 -22.33 -9.07 -9.07
N TRP A 194 -23.02 -9.71 -10.01
CA TRP A 194 -22.52 -9.86 -11.38
C TRP A 194 -22.17 -8.52 -12.05
N GLY A 195 -22.95 -7.46 -11.76
CA GLY A 195 -22.64 -6.12 -12.25
C GLY A 195 -21.36 -5.54 -11.64
N GLN A 196 -21.10 -5.81 -10.36
CA GLN A 196 -19.85 -5.41 -9.69
C GLN A 196 -18.65 -6.22 -10.18
N LEU A 197 -18.82 -7.53 -10.42
CA LEU A 197 -17.79 -8.36 -11.04
C LEU A 197 -17.44 -7.85 -12.44
N ALA A 198 -18.45 -7.61 -13.29
CA ALA A 198 -18.24 -7.05 -14.62
C ALA A 198 -17.58 -5.67 -14.57
N LEU A 199 -17.99 -4.80 -13.64
CA LEU A 199 -17.37 -3.49 -13.41
C LEU A 199 -15.89 -3.64 -13.02
N GLY A 200 -15.56 -4.54 -12.09
CA GLY A 200 -14.20 -4.74 -11.63
C GLY A 200 -13.28 -5.26 -12.74
N LEU A 201 -13.75 -6.25 -13.51
CA LEU A 201 -13.01 -6.78 -14.65
C LEU A 201 -12.83 -5.73 -15.77
N ALA A 202 -13.86 -4.93 -16.06
CA ALA A 202 -13.75 -3.84 -17.03
C ALA A 202 -12.79 -2.74 -16.55
N ALA A 203 -12.85 -2.37 -15.27
CA ALA A 203 -11.93 -1.40 -14.68
C ALA A 203 -10.49 -1.90 -14.74
N ALA A 204 -10.24 -3.20 -14.51
CA ALA A 204 -8.91 -3.79 -14.63
C ALA A 204 -8.34 -3.67 -16.04
N GLY A 205 -9.14 -4.01 -17.06
CA GLY A 205 -8.73 -3.87 -18.46
C GLY A 205 -8.48 -2.42 -18.88
N ALA A 206 -9.32 -1.48 -18.44
CA ALA A 206 -9.11 -0.04 -18.68
C ALA A 206 -7.83 0.47 -18.00
N LEU A 207 -7.59 0.07 -16.74
CA LEU A 207 -6.39 0.44 -16.00
C LEU A 207 -5.14 -0.14 -16.63
N TYR A 208 -5.17 -1.40 -17.09
CA TYR A 208 -4.05 -2.01 -17.82
C TYR A 208 -3.68 -1.20 -19.05
N LEU A 209 -4.66 -0.84 -19.90
CA LEU A 209 -4.42 -0.04 -21.11
C LEU A 209 -3.88 1.36 -20.77
N ALA A 210 -4.39 1.99 -19.72
CA ALA A 210 -3.91 3.30 -19.28
C ALA A 210 -2.48 3.23 -18.72
N SER A 211 -2.17 2.21 -17.92
CA SER A 211 -0.83 1.99 -17.38
C SER A 211 0.18 1.69 -18.48
N ASP A 212 -0.15 0.85 -19.45
CA ASP A 212 0.70 0.59 -20.62
C ASP A 212 0.93 1.87 -21.46
N GLY A 213 -0.11 2.70 -21.63
CA GLY A 213 0.02 4.00 -22.28
C GLY A 213 1.02 4.92 -21.56
N LEU A 214 0.98 4.97 -20.22
CA LEU A 214 1.94 5.72 -19.41
C LEU A 214 3.36 5.14 -19.52
N GLU A 215 3.51 3.82 -19.54
CA GLU A 215 4.81 3.18 -19.73
C GLU A 215 5.43 3.50 -21.10
N ARG A 216 4.62 3.48 -22.17
CA ARG A 216 5.06 3.89 -23.52
C ARG A 216 5.44 5.36 -23.56
N LEU A 217 4.69 6.22 -22.88
CA LEU A 217 5.02 7.63 -22.74
C LEU A 217 6.35 7.82 -21.99
N GLY A 218 6.58 7.03 -20.93
CA GLY A 218 7.86 6.98 -20.22
C GLY A 218 9.02 6.49 -21.10
N MET A 219 8.82 5.45 -21.89
CA MET A 219 9.83 5.00 -22.85
C MET A 219 10.18 6.07 -23.89
N TRP A 220 9.24 6.95 -24.24
CA TRP A 220 9.50 8.05 -25.16
C TRP A 220 10.19 9.25 -24.48
N LEU A 221 9.71 9.67 -23.29
CA LEU A 221 10.21 10.87 -22.60
C LEU A 221 11.46 10.61 -21.76
N THR A 222 11.57 9.45 -21.13
CA THR A 222 12.63 9.07 -20.18
C THR A 222 13.18 7.65 -20.45
N PRO A 223 13.64 7.34 -21.68
CA PRO A 223 14.02 5.98 -22.09
C PRO A 223 15.12 5.33 -21.25
N GLY A 224 16.04 6.11 -20.68
CA GLY A 224 17.07 5.59 -19.79
C GLY A 224 16.49 5.04 -18.49
N LEU A 225 15.65 5.84 -17.84
CA LEU A 225 14.98 5.49 -16.59
C LEU A 225 14.01 4.32 -16.80
N SER A 226 13.17 4.36 -17.84
CA SER A 226 12.22 3.28 -18.12
C SER A 226 12.91 1.94 -18.38
N ARG A 227 14.04 1.92 -19.11
CA ARG A 227 14.80 0.67 -19.32
C ARG A 227 15.40 0.14 -18.03
N GLN A 228 15.93 1.01 -17.18
CA GLN A 228 16.48 0.61 -15.88
C GLN A 228 15.39 0.02 -14.98
N LEU A 229 14.22 0.66 -14.90
CA LEU A 229 13.10 0.17 -14.10
C LEU A 229 12.55 -1.15 -14.64
N ALA A 230 12.43 -1.29 -15.96
CA ALA A 230 12.04 -2.54 -16.60
C ALA A 230 13.02 -3.68 -16.28
N GLN A 231 14.32 -3.42 -16.24
CA GLN A 231 15.33 -4.40 -15.83
C GLN A 231 15.18 -4.81 -14.36
N ASN A 232 14.93 -3.86 -13.46
CA ASN A 232 14.70 -4.15 -12.04
C ASN A 232 13.45 -5.02 -11.85
N THR A 233 12.34 -4.66 -12.50
CA THR A 233 11.08 -5.42 -12.47
C THR A 233 11.28 -6.82 -13.07
N GLN A 234 12.02 -6.93 -14.19
CA GLN A 234 12.35 -8.22 -14.79
C GLN A 234 13.18 -9.10 -13.85
N GLY A 235 14.11 -8.52 -13.09
CA GLY A 235 14.89 -9.24 -12.08
C GLY A 235 14.04 -9.78 -10.93
N LEU A 236 12.96 -9.07 -10.55
CA LEU A 236 12.07 -9.48 -9.47
C LEU A 236 11.00 -10.50 -9.91
N PHE A 237 10.41 -10.32 -11.08
CA PHE A 237 9.19 -11.02 -11.49
C PHE A 237 9.33 -11.81 -12.79
N GLY A 238 10.48 -11.76 -13.47
CA GLY A 238 10.66 -12.37 -14.79
C GLY A 238 10.39 -13.87 -14.86
N HIS A 239 10.63 -14.59 -13.75
CA HIS A 239 10.35 -16.03 -13.60
C HIS A 239 8.93 -16.35 -13.11
N LEU A 240 8.10 -15.34 -12.84
CA LEU A 240 6.74 -15.47 -12.32
C LEU A 240 5.65 -15.14 -13.37
N THR A 241 6.02 -15.23 -14.65
CA THR A 241 5.16 -14.91 -15.80
C THR A 241 4.25 -16.06 -16.22
N ASP A 242 4.40 -17.26 -15.65
CA ASP A 242 3.48 -18.36 -15.92
C ASP A 242 2.08 -18.06 -15.34
N PRO A 243 1.00 -18.57 -15.96
CA PRO A 243 -0.37 -18.23 -15.54
C PRO A 243 -0.70 -18.56 -14.08
N VAL A 244 -0.08 -19.59 -13.51
CA VAL A 244 -0.34 -19.99 -12.12
C VAL A 244 0.36 -19.03 -11.17
N SER A 245 1.62 -18.70 -11.41
CA SER A 245 2.34 -17.70 -10.61
C SER A 245 1.69 -16.33 -10.72
N ALA A 246 1.31 -15.88 -11.92
CA ALA A 246 0.60 -14.62 -12.11
C ALA A 246 -0.73 -14.58 -11.33
N LEU A 247 -1.49 -15.68 -11.32
CA LEU A 247 -2.72 -15.81 -10.55
C LEU A 247 -2.47 -15.75 -9.04
N ILE A 248 -1.46 -16.47 -8.54
CA ILE A 248 -1.11 -16.48 -7.12
C ILE A 248 -0.69 -15.08 -6.66
N VAL A 249 0.22 -14.44 -7.41
CA VAL A 249 0.74 -13.10 -7.09
C VAL A 249 -0.37 -12.07 -7.15
N GLY A 250 -1.15 -12.03 -8.24
CA GLY A 250 -2.24 -11.06 -8.39
C GLY A 250 -3.33 -11.22 -7.33
N LEU A 251 -3.72 -12.46 -6.99
CA LEU A 251 -4.68 -12.68 -5.90
C LEU A 251 -4.11 -12.29 -4.55
N ALA A 252 -2.85 -12.60 -4.27
CA ALA A 252 -2.23 -12.26 -2.99
C ALA A 252 -2.14 -10.74 -2.80
N ALA A 253 -1.58 -10.02 -3.76
CA ALA A 253 -1.47 -8.56 -3.74
C ALA A 253 -2.86 -7.92 -3.71
N GLY A 254 -3.74 -8.33 -4.62
CA GLY A 254 -5.11 -7.85 -4.69
C GLY A 254 -5.90 -8.08 -3.40
N ILE A 255 -5.72 -9.19 -2.69
CA ILE A 255 -6.40 -9.43 -1.40
C ILE A 255 -5.74 -8.66 -0.26
N GLY A 256 -4.42 -8.78 -0.11
CA GLY A 256 -3.65 -8.20 0.99
C GLY A 256 -3.77 -6.68 1.00
N GLU A 257 -3.41 -6.05 -0.11
CA GLU A 257 -3.36 -4.61 -0.21
C GLU A 257 -4.75 -3.98 -0.15
N GLU A 258 -5.76 -4.54 -0.82
CA GLU A 258 -7.10 -3.96 -0.81
C GLU A 258 -7.77 -4.05 0.56
N ILE A 259 -7.55 -5.13 1.32
CA ILE A 259 -8.05 -5.25 2.70
C ILE A 259 -7.44 -4.15 3.58
N LEU A 260 -6.13 -3.92 3.48
CA LEU A 260 -5.45 -2.90 4.27
C LEU A 260 -5.82 -1.48 3.79
N PHE A 261 -5.56 -1.16 2.53
CA PHE A 261 -5.68 0.19 2.00
C PHE A 261 -7.14 0.61 1.81
N ARG A 262 -7.97 -0.21 1.15
CA ARG A 262 -9.35 0.17 0.79
C ARG A 262 -10.34 -0.20 1.90
N GLY A 263 -10.12 -1.34 2.57
CA GLY A 263 -10.96 -1.79 3.67
C GLY A 263 -10.71 -1.04 4.99
N ALA A 264 -9.46 -1.04 5.47
CA ALA A 264 -9.13 -0.51 6.79
C ALA A 264 -8.80 1.00 6.76
N LEU A 265 -7.89 1.43 5.88
CA LEU A 265 -7.33 2.79 5.90
C LEU A 265 -8.20 3.83 5.20
N GLN A 266 -8.68 3.56 3.99
CA GLN A 266 -9.43 4.54 3.18
C GLN A 266 -10.65 5.14 3.90
N PRO A 267 -11.46 4.39 4.67
CA PRO A 267 -12.58 5.00 5.40
C PRO A 267 -12.16 6.01 6.47
N ARG A 268 -10.87 6.03 6.86
CA ARG A 268 -10.30 6.92 7.89
C ARG A 268 -9.39 8.01 7.31
N LEU A 269 -8.83 7.79 6.11
CA LEU A 269 -7.91 8.71 5.46
C LEU A 269 -8.49 9.40 4.21
N GLY A 270 -9.60 8.90 3.68
CA GLY A 270 -10.16 9.40 2.42
C GLY A 270 -9.36 8.96 1.18
N ILE A 271 -9.83 9.38 0.01
CA ILE A 271 -9.33 8.91 -1.29
C ILE A 271 -7.89 9.37 -1.53
N VAL A 272 -7.62 10.68 -1.39
CA VAL A 272 -6.34 11.27 -1.79
C VAL A 272 -5.20 10.73 -0.93
N SER A 273 -5.35 10.76 0.40
CA SER A 273 -4.29 10.30 1.30
C SER A 273 -4.01 8.81 1.16
N THR A 274 -5.04 7.97 0.97
CA THR A 274 -4.83 6.54 0.70
C THR A 274 -4.11 6.29 -0.62
N ALA A 275 -4.47 7.00 -1.70
CA ALA A 275 -3.80 6.86 -2.99
C ALA A 275 -2.33 7.30 -2.94
N VAL A 276 -2.03 8.40 -2.23
CA VAL A 276 -0.65 8.86 -2.03
C VAL A 276 0.15 7.83 -1.22
N LEU A 277 -0.41 7.32 -0.12
CA LEU A 277 0.26 6.29 0.70
C LEU A 277 0.53 5.01 -0.10
N PHE A 278 -0.41 4.62 -0.95
CA PHE A 278 -0.23 3.48 -1.85
C PHE A 278 0.93 3.71 -2.82
N GLY A 279 1.01 4.88 -3.45
CA GLY A 279 2.16 5.24 -4.29
C GLY A 279 3.49 5.26 -3.54
N VAL A 280 3.50 5.74 -2.29
CA VAL A 280 4.74 5.80 -1.49
C VAL A 280 5.33 4.42 -1.24
N VAL A 281 4.51 3.44 -0.87
CA VAL A 281 5.00 2.07 -0.65
C VAL A 281 5.47 1.40 -1.95
N HIS A 282 5.11 1.98 -3.09
CA HIS A 282 5.53 1.59 -4.44
C HIS A 282 6.65 2.47 -5.01
N LEU A 283 7.37 3.24 -4.17
CA LEU A 283 8.47 4.09 -4.63
C LEU A 283 9.58 3.30 -5.34
N ASN A 284 9.66 1.98 -5.16
CA ASN A 284 10.57 1.08 -5.87
C ASN A 284 10.40 1.11 -7.40
N TYR A 285 9.27 1.62 -7.91
CA TYR A 285 9.07 1.93 -9.33
C TYR A 285 9.77 3.23 -9.78
N GLY A 286 10.51 3.89 -8.89
CA GLY A 286 11.15 5.18 -9.11
C GLY A 286 10.14 6.33 -9.26
N VAL A 287 10.60 7.57 -9.13
CA VAL A 287 9.75 8.74 -9.46
C VAL A 287 9.63 8.83 -10.98
N SER A 288 8.68 8.08 -11.54
CA SER A 288 8.57 7.76 -12.96
C SER A 288 7.12 7.69 -13.44
N PHE A 289 6.92 7.44 -14.74
CA PHE A 289 5.59 7.15 -15.31
C PHE A 289 4.99 5.85 -14.77
N SER A 290 5.82 4.88 -14.35
CA SER A 290 5.39 3.66 -13.66
C SER A 290 4.79 4.00 -12.29
N LEU A 291 5.43 4.87 -11.51
CA LEU A 291 4.85 5.32 -10.24
C LEU A 291 3.56 6.14 -10.45
N LEU A 292 3.53 6.96 -11.50
CA LEU A 292 2.31 7.69 -11.85
C LEU A 292 1.15 6.74 -12.20
N SER A 293 1.43 5.63 -12.91
CA SER A 293 0.41 4.62 -13.22
C SER A 293 -0.09 3.92 -11.94
N VAL A 294 0.80 3.61 -11.00
CA VAL A 294 0.43 3.08 -9.67
C VAL A 294 -0.45 4.05 -8.90
N VAL A 295 -0.12 5.34 -8.86
CA VAL A 295 -0.95 6.36 -8.18
C VAL A 295 -2.32 6.51 -8.86
N MET A 296 -2.35 6.50 -10.21
CA MET A 296 -3.59 6.52 -10.98
C MET A 296 -4.48 5.30 -10.65
N VAL A 297 -3.92 4.09 -10.66
CA VAL A 297 -4.60 2.85 -10.23
C VAL A 297 -5.13 3.02 -8.81
N ALA A 298 -4.34 3.57 -7.90
CA ALA A 298 -4.75 3.75 -6.51
C ALA A 298 -5.94 4.71 -6.35
N VAL A 299 -5.97 5.80 -7.13
CA VAL A 299 -7.11 6.73 -7.18
C VAL A 299 -8.35 6.03 -7.71
N VAL A 300 -8.25 5.30 -8.83
CA VAL A 300 -9.40 4.59 -9.42
C VAL A 300 -9.94 3.52 -8.49
N LEU A 301 -9.07 2.70 -7.87
CA LEU A 301 -9.48 1.72 -6.87
C LEU A 301 -10.12 2.39 -5.65
N SER A 302 -9.63 3.55 -5.21
CA SER A 302 -10.25 4.30 -4.10
C SER A 302 -11.64 4.81 -4.46
N VAL A 303 -11.83 5.31 -5.69
CA VAL A 303 -13.15 5.71 -6.20
C VAL A 303 -14.08 4.49 -6.30
N LEU A 304 -13.59 3.38 -6.84
CA LEU A 304 -14.34 2.13 -6.96
C LEU A 304 -14.76 1.61 -5.58
N ARG A 305 -13.88 1.66 -4.57
CA ARG A 305 -14.21 1.31 -3.19
C ARG A 305 -15.33 2.19 -2.62
N ARG A 306 -15.36 3.47 -2.96
CA ARG A 306 -16.38 4.41 -2.47
C ARG A 306 -17.77 4.11 -3.03
N TYR A 307 -17.85 3.70 -4.30
CA TYR A 307 -19.12 3.49 -5.01
C TYR A 307 -19.54 2.01 -5.13
N ALA A 308 -18.64 1.08 -4.78
CA ALA A 308 -18.93 -0.35 -4.71
C ALA A 308 -18.49 -0.91 -3.34
N ASN A 309 -17.45 -1.73 -3.30
CA ASN A 309 -16.98 -2.42 -2.09
C ASN A 309 -15.54 -2.91 -2.29
N THR A 310 -14.90 -3.35 -1.20
CA THR A 310 -13.51 -3.84 -1.24
C THR A 310 -13.39 -5.12 -2.05
N SER A 311 -14.40 -5.99 -2.05
CA SER A 311 -14.37 -7.20 -2.89
C SER A 311 -14.29 -6.90 -4.39
N THR A 312 -14.92 -5.81 -4.83
CA THR A 312 -14.85 -5.34 -6.22
C THR A 312 -13.47 -4.77 -6.54
N THR A 313 -12.84 -4.08 -5.58
CA THR A 313 -11.47 -3.59 -5.76
C THR A 313 -10.44 -4.71 -5.75
N ILE A 314 -10.63 -5.74 -4.91
CA ILE A 314 -9.83 -6.99 -4.94
C ILE A 314 -9.87 -7.61 -6.33
N VAL A 315 -11.07 -7.79 -6.91
CA VAL A 315 -11.22 -8.35 -8.27
C VAL A 315 -10.50 -7.48 -9.30
N THR A 316 -10.65 -6.16 -9.21
CA THR A 316 -10.02 -5.21 -10.14
C THR A 316 -8.50 -5.28 -10.08
N HIS A 317 -7.96 -5.21 -8.87
CA HIS A 317 -6.52 -5.20 -8.62
C HIS A 317 -5.89 -6.53 -8.99
N ALA A 318 -6.45 -7.65 -8.51
CA ALA A 318 -5.92 -8.98 -8.84
C ALA A 318 -5.96 -9.24 -10.36
N THR A 319 -7.03 -8.82 -11.04
CA THR A 319 -7.12 -8.98 -12.50
C THR A 319 -6.10 -8.11 -13.22
N LEU A 320 -5.88 -6.87 -12.77
CA LEU A 320 -4.86 -5.99 -13.33
C LEU A 320 -3.47 -6.64 -13.27
N ASP A 321 -3.09 -7.17 -12.11
CA ASP A 321 -1.79 -7.79 -11.89
C ASP A 321 -1.63 -9.09 -12.69
N VAL A 322 -2.69 -9.91 -12.78
CA VAL A 322 -2.69 -11.12 -13.60
C VAL A 322 -2.46 -10.79 -15.07
N ILE A 323 -3.13 -9.75 -15.60
CA ILE A 323 -2.92 -9.31 -16.98
C ILE A 323 -1.50 -8.77 -17.16
N ALA A 324 -1.02 -7.96 -16.22
CA ALA A 324 0.30 -7.34 -16.29
C ALA A 324 1.45 -8.35 -16.25
N LEU A 325 1.34 -9.40 -15.43
CA LEU A 325 2.38 -10.43 -15.26
C LEU A 325 2.26 -11.58 -16.27
N GLY A 326 1.06 -12.10 -16.47
CA GLY A 326 0.83 -13.38 -17.14
C GLY A 326 0.47 -13.28 -18.61
N VAL A 327 0.18 -12.08 -19.12
CA VAL A 327 -0.42 -11.92 -20.45
C VAL A 327 0.41 -10.95 -21.29
N SER A 328 1.24 -11.50 -22.19
CA SER A 328 2.03 -10.73 -23.15
C SER A 328 1.72 -11.12 -24.59
N GLY A 329 1.81 -10.16 -25.53
CA GLY A 329 1.64 -10.41 -26.96
C GLY A 329 0.63 -9.50 -27.67
N TRP A 330 0.60 -9.57 -28.99
CA TRP A 330 -0.21 -8.70 -29.85
C TRP A 330 -1.72 -9.01 -29.83
N VAL A 331 -2.11 -10.22 -29.42
CA VAL A 331 -3.53 -10.63 -29.27
C VAL A 331 -4.16 -10.05 -28.00
N VAL A 332 -3.35 -9.67 -27.02
CA VAL A 332 -3.79 -9.21 -25.69
C VAL A 332 -4.55 -7.89 -25.80
N TYR A 333 -4.05 -6.94 -26.59
CA TYR A 333 -4.68 -5.63 -26.75
C TYR A 333 -6.10 -5.68 -27.29
N PRO A 334 -6.38 -6.29 -28.47
CA PRO A 334 -7.74 -6.33 -28.98
C PRO A 334 -8.69 -7.11 -28.06
N LEU A 335 -8.20 -8.16 -27.39
CA LEU A 335 -8.98 -8.91 -26.41
C LEU A 335 -9.32 -8.05 -25.19
N THR A 336 -8.33 -7.40 -24.58
CA THR A 336 -8.53 -6.55 -23.39
C THR A 336 -9.43 -5.36 -23.71
N ILE A 337 -9.28 -4.72 -24.87
CA ILE A 337 -10.18 -3.65 -25.31
C ILE A 337 -11.62 -4.18 -25.46
N SER A 338 -11.80 -5.28 -26.17
CA SER A 338 -13.12 -5.87 -26.42
C SER A 338 -13.80 -6.28 -25.12
N MET A 339 -13.08 -6.98 -24.23
CA MET A 339 -13.59 -7.40 -22.93
C MET A 339 -13.94 -6.20 -22.05
N THR A 340 -13.09 -5.16 -22.02
CA THR A 340 -13.35 -3.93 -21.26
C THR A 340 -14.66 -3.27 -21.71
N ILE A 341 -14.86 -3.15 -23.02
CA ILE A 341 -16.07 -2.54 -23.59
C ILE A 341 -17.31 -3.39 -23.27
N VAL A 342 -17.25 -4.69 -23.51
CA VAL A 342 -18.38 -5.61 -23.27
C VAL A 342 -18.74 -5.65 -21.79
N LEU A 343 -17.76 -5.85 -20.91
CA LEU A 343 -17.99 -5.94 -19.47
C LEU A 343 -18.44 -4.59 -18.89
N GLY A 344 -17.91 -3.48 -19.39
CA GLY A 344 -18.38 -2.14 -19.02
C GLY A 344 -19.84 -1.90 -19.43
N GLY A 345 -20.23 -2.34 -20.62
CA GLY A 345 -21.62 -2.29 -21.08
C GLY A 345 -22.55 -3.17 -20.24
N LEU A 346 -22.13 -4.38 -19.90
CA LEU A 346 -22.88 -5.28 -19.01
C LEU A 346 -23.02 -4.71 -17.60
N ALA A 347 -21.96 -4.12 -17.05
CA ALA A 347 -22.00 -3.45 -15.75
C ALA A 347 -23.00 -2.29 -15.75
N ALA A 348 -22.95 -1.42 -16.78
CA ALA A 348 -23.88 -0.31 -16.93
C ALA A 348 -25.35 -0.79 -17.05
N LEU A 349 -25.59 -1.87 -17.80
CA LEU A 349 -26.93 -2.45 -17.92
C LEU A 349 -27.42 -3.05 -16.60
N ALA A 350 -26.57 -3.78 -15.89
CA ALA A 350 -26.90 -4.36 -14.59
C ALA A 350 -27.22 -3.28 -13.55
N MET A 351 -26.46 -2.18 -13.53
CA MET A 351 -26.69 -1.04 -12.65
C MET A 351 -28.00 -0.31 -12.99
N ARG A 352 -28.34 -0.16 -14.28
CA ARG A 352 -29.61 0.44 -14.71
C ARG A 352 -30.84 -0.41 -14.37
N ARG A 353 -30.74 -1.74 -14.54
CA ARG A 353 -31.85 -2.67 -14.24
C ARG A 353 -32.08 -2.87 -12.74
N GLY A 354 -31.06 -2.64 -11.92
CA GLY A 354 -31.14 -2.84 -10.47
C GLY A 354 -31.94 -1.78 -9.71
N GLY A 355 -32.42 -0.69 -10.34
CA GLY A 355 -33.21 0.36 -9.67
C GLY A 355 -32.54 0.96 -8.43
N ALA A 356 -31.23 0.76 -8.26
CA ALA A 356 -30.51 1.24 -7.10
C ALA A 356 -30.19 2.71 -7.35
N GLU A 357 -30.81 3.59 -6.56
CA GLU A 357 -30.16 4.85 -6.26
C GLU A 357 -28.67 4.55 -5.97
N PRO A 358 -27.73 5.31 -6.56
CA PRO A 358 -26.32 5.10 -6.29
C PRO A 358 -26.17 5.13 -4.79
N GLY A 359 -25.85 3.97 -4.19
CA GLY A 359 -25.82 3.80 -2.74
C GLY A 359 -25.10 5.00 -2.18
N GLY A 360 -25.86 5.84 -1.46
CA GLY A 360 -25.34 7.11 -0.98
C GLY A 360 -24.01 6.87 -0.29
N PRO A 361 -23.07 7.84 -0.34
CA PRO A 361 -21.73 7.66 0.20
C PRO A 361 -21.83 6.97 1.55
N VAL A 362 -21.22 5.78 1.70
CA VAL A 362 -21.22 5.03 2.96
C VAL A 362 -20.86 6.03 4.05
N SER A 363 -21.87 6.44 4.83
CA SER A 363 -21.69 7.51 5.80
C SER A 363 -20.64 7.00 6.78
N ALA A 364 -19.58 7.77 6.96
CA ALA A 364 -18.50 7.47 7.90
C ALA A 364 -18.97 7.56 9.37
N THR A 365 -20.27 7.57 9.64
CA THR A 365 -20.89 8.00 10.90
C THR A 365 -21.98 7.06 11.39
N THR A 366 -21.96 5.76 11.08
CA THR A 366 -22.68 4.82 11.96
C THR A 366 -21.84 4.66 13.23
N PRO A 367 -22.24 5.20 14.39
CA PRO A 367 -21.50 5.05 15.62
C PRO A 367 -21.80 3.64 16.16
N LEU A 368 -21.09 2.64 15.67
CA LEU A 368 -21.03 1.32 16.32
C LEU A 368 -19.99 1.30 17.46
N ASP A 369 -19.44 2.46 17.85
CA ASP A 369 -18.37 2.58 18.84
C ASP A 369 -18.87 3.05 20.23
N VAL A 370 -20.19 2.98 20.52
CA VAL A 370 -20.70 3.15 21.89
C VAL A 370 -21.00 1.77 22.49
N PRO A 371 -20.21 1.28 23.47
CA PRO A 371 -20.67 0.19 24.32
C PRO A 371 -21.91 0.68 25.07
N SER A 372 -23.01 -0.07 25.00
CA SER A 372 -24.12 0.11 25.93
C SER A 372 -23.56 0.09 27.34
N ARG A 373 -23.72 1.20 28.07
CA ARG A 373 -23.51 1.21 29.52
C ARG A 373 -24.61 0.33 30.11
N SER A 374 -24.23 -0.85 30.56
CA SER A 374 -24.97 -1.64 31.55
C SER A 374 -24.07 -1.80 32.76
#